data_AF-A0A2R4T735-F1
#
_entry.id   AF-A0A2R4T735-F1
#
_cell.length_a   1.000
_cell.length_b   1.000
_cell.length_c   1.000
_cell.angle_alpha   90.00
_cell.angle_beta   90.00
_cell.angle_gamma   90.00
#
_symmetry.space_group_name_H-M   'P 1'
#
loop_
_entity.id
_entity.type
_entity.pdbx_description
1 polymer ?
#
loop_
_entity_poly.entity_id
_entity_poly.type
_entity_poly.pdbx_seq_one_letter_code
_entity_poly.pdbx_strand_id
1 'polypeptide(L)'
;MARRPVAVVAAIVLLVEAVGIVVINGILATFVDKQSMSLADLDPDAMVTGTWVMGGVFGLYLAACGVVLLLAGLRDRAPGRAARILLISCAIVHGVLGALTVGLVGWDAFAFMMVGLGLIVLTLVAYGKRDAPRDSEPKSEPAPTNGAAPA
;
A
#
# COMPACT_ATOMS: atom_id res chain seq x y z
N MET A 1 1.57 -8.96 19.97
CA MET A 1 0.12 -8.66 20.02
C MET A 1 -0.34 -7.62 18.98
N ALA A 2 0.41 -6.56 18.66
CA ALA A 2 -0.09 -5.47 17.80
C ALA A 2 -0.32 -5.78 16.29
N ARG A 3 0.28 -6.85 15.73
CA ARG A 3 0.25 -7.11 14.27
C ARG A 3 -1.15 -7.32 13.70
N ARG A 4 -2.02 -8.05 14.41
CA ARG A 4 -3.41 -8.33 13.97
C ARG A 4 -4.29 -7.09 13.99
N PRO A 5 -4.40 -6.34 15.11
CA PRO A 5 -5.22 -5.14 15.13
C PRO A 5 -4.72 -4.09 14.15
N VAL A 6 -3.40 -3.90 14.00
CA VAL A 6 -2.84 -2.97 13.02
C VAL A 6 -3.26 -3.36 11.59
N ALA A 7 -3.15 -4.64 11.22
CA ALA A 7 -3.56 -5.10 9.90
C ALA A 7 -5.06 -4.92 9.63
N VAL A 8 -5.91 -5.15 10.64
CA VAL A 8 -7.37 -4.94 10.52
C VAL A 8 -7.70 -3.45 10.39
N VAL A 9 -7.07 -2.59 11.19
CA VAL A 9 -7.27 -1.14 11.10
C VAL A 9 -6.80 -0.62 9.75
N ALA A 10 -5.62 -1.04 9.30
CA ALA A 10 -5.09 -0.69 7.98
C ALA A 10 -6.05 -1.14 6.85
N ALA A 11 -6.62 -2.34 6.97
CA ALA A 11 -7.60 -2.84 6.01
C ALA A 11 -8.85 -1.96 5.95
N ILE A 12 -9.41 -1.59 7.10
CA ILE A 12 -10.59 -0.72 7.17
C ILE A 12 -10.29 0.63 6.54
N VAL A 13 -9.14 1.24 6.88
CA VAL A 13 -8.71 2.53 6.31
C VAL A 13 -8.63 2.44 4.78
N LEU A 14 -7.94 1.44 4.23
CA LEU A 14 -7.81 1.29 2.77
C LEU A 14 -9.15 1.04 2.07
N LEU A 15 -10.07 0.32 2.71
CA LEU A 15 -11.42 0.09 2.16
C LEU A 15 -12.25 1.37 2.17
N VAL A 16 -12.16 2.17 3.23
CA VAL A 16 -12.81 3.49 3.29
C VAL A 16 -12.23 4.43 2.24
N GLU A 17 -10.90 4.46 2.08
CA GLU A 17 -10.23 5.24 1.04
C GLU A 17 -10.62 4.78 -0.37
N ALA A 18 -10.75 3.48 -0.60
CA ALA A 18 -11.23 2.95 -1.88
C ALA A 18 -12.60 3.51 -2.25
N VAL A 19 -13.54 3.50 -1.31
CA VAL A 19 -14.87 4.10 -1.50
C VAL A 19 -14.75 5.60 -1.71
N GLY A 20 -13.96 6.29 -0.89
CA GLY A 20 -13.72 7.73 -1.00
C GLY A 20 -13.19 8.14 -2.38
N ILE A 21 -12.19 7.42 -2.91
CA ILE A 21 -11.63 7.67 -4.24
C ILE A 21 -12.68 7.50 -5.33
N VAL A 22 -13.46 6.42 -5.30
CA VAL A 22 -14.50 6.17 -6.32
C VAL A 22 -15.57 7.26 -6.27
N VAL A 23 -16.03 7.63 -5.07
CA VAL A 23 -17.04 8.68 -4.88
C VAL A 23 -16.52 10.03 -5.35
N ILE A 24 -15.32 10.43 -4.93
CA ILE A 24 -14.73 11.72 -5.31
C ILE A 24 -14.53 11.80 -6.84
N ASN A 25 -13.95 10.76 -7.46
CA ASN A 25 -13.77 10.74 -8.91
C ASN A 25 -15.11 10.69 -9.66
N GLY A 26 -16.10 9.94 -9.17
CA GLY A 26 -17.42 9.91 -9.78
C GLY A 26 -18.14 11.27 -9.73
N ILE A 27 -18.00 11.99 -8.61
CA ILE A 27 -18.50 13.36 -8.47
C ILE A 27 -17.78 14.29 -9.45
N LEU A 28 -16.44 14.25 -9.51
CA LEU A 28 -15.65 15.07 -10.44
C LEU A 28 -16.00 14.79 -11.89
N ALA A 29 -16.10 13.51 -12.29
CA ALA A 29 -16.49 13.11 -13.63
C ALA A 29 -17.88 13.63 -13.99
N THR A 30 -18.83 13.57 -13.05
CA THR A 30 -20.19 14.12 -13.25
C THR A 30 -20.17 15.64 -13.42
N PHE A 31 -19.33 16.36 -12.66
CA PHE A 31 -19.19 17.81 -12.83
C PHE A 31 -18.58 18.17 -14.18
N VAL A 32 -17.51 17.48 -14.59
CA VAL A 32 -16.87 17.70 -15.89
C VAL A 32 -17.86 17.45 -17.03
N ASP A 33 -18.63 16.36 -16.96
CA ASP A 33 -19.68 16.03 -17.93
C ASP A 33 -20.74 17.13 -18.04
N LYS A 34 -21.22 17.64 -16.88
CA LYS A 34 -22.28 18.65 -16.83
C LYS A 34 -21.82 20.06 -17.20
N GLN A 35 -20.54 20.37 -17.04
CA GLN A 35 -20.00 21.70 -17.26
C GLN A 35 -19.30 21.86 -18.62
N SER A 36 -19.17 20.79 -19.41
CA SER A 36 -18.54 20.77 -20.75
C SER A 36 -17.33 21.70 -20.83
N MET A 37 -16.41 21.58 -19.86
CA MET A 37 -15.28 22.50 -19.77
C MET A 37 -14.30 22.24 -20.91
N SER A 38 -14.05 23.27 -21.73
CA SER A 38 -12.91 23.30 -22.63
C SER A 38 -11.65 23.56 -21.79
N LEU A 39 -10.83 22.53 -21.61
CA LEU A 39 -9.48 22.64 -21.03
C LEU A 39 -8.46 22.45 -22.14
N ALA A 40 -7.97 23.54 -22.74
CA ALA A 40 -6.86 23.52 -23.70
C ALA A 40 -7.04 22.49 -24.84
N ASP A 41 -8.22 22.48 -25.48
CA ASP A 41 -8.62 21.53 -26.55
C ASP A 41 -8.62 20.04 -26.15
N LEU A 42 -8.53 19.71 -24.85
CA LEU A 42 -8.80 18.34 -24.39
C LEU A 42 -10.28 18.01 -24.60
N ASP A 43 -10.51 16.86 -25.23
CA ASP A 43 -11.83 16.26 -25.41
C ASP A 43 -12.49 16.00 -24.04
N PRO A 44 -13.61 16.66 -23.72
CA PRO A 44 -14.32 16.49 -22.45
C PRO A 44 -14.73 15.04 -22.20
N ASP A 45 -15.11 14.30 -23.24
CA ASP A 45 -15.54 12.91 -23.11
C ASP A 45 -14.38 12.00 -22.67
N ALA A 46 -13.16 12.29 -23.17
CA ALA A 46 -11.94 11.63 -22.74
C ALA A 46 -11.59 11.97 -21.28
N MET A 47 -11.83 13.20 -20.83
CA MET A 47 -11.62 13.60 -19.43
C MET A 47 -12.59 12.90 -18.48
N VAL A 48 -13.88 12.84 -18.83
CA VAL A 48 -14.90 12.13 -18.03
C VAL A 48 -14.58 10.64 -17.94
N THR A 49 -14.31 10.00 -19.08
CA THR A 49 -13.94 8.58 -19.15
C THR A 49 -12.68 8.29 -18.36
N GLY A 50 -11.64 9.12 -18.54
CA GLY A 50 -10.38 9.02 -17.82
C GLY A 50 -10.58 9.11 -16.31
N THR A 51 -11.41 10.03 -15.84
CA THR A 51 -11.70 10.21 -14.41
C THR A 51 -12.44 9.00 -13.83
N TRP A 52 -13.43 8.45 -14.53
CA TRP A 52 -14.12 7.22 -14.11
C TRP A 52 -13.19 6.02 -14.07
N VAL A 53 -12.37 5.81 -15.11
CA VAL A 53 -11.40 4.71 -15.17
C VAL A 53 -10.37 4.86 -14.05
N MET A 54 -9.82 6.05 -13.85
CA MET A 54 -8.87 6.34 -12.77
C MET A 54 -9.47 6.02 -11.40
N GLY A 55 -10.68 6.53 -11.11
CA GLY A 55 -11.38 6.28 -9.87
C GLY A 55 -11.66 4.80 -9.64
N GLY A 56 -12.15 4.10 -10.66
CA GLY A 56 -12.42 2.66 -10.59
C GLY A 56 -11.18 1.81 -10.38
N VAL A 57 -10.09 2.08 -11.12
CA VAL A 57 -8.83 1.34 -11.01
C VAL A 57 -8.17 1.57 -9.66
N PHE A 58 -8.05 2.82 -9.20
CA PHE A 58 -7.50 3.11 -7.87
C PHE A 58 -8.37 2.57 -6.75
N GLY A 59 -9.70 2.67 -6.87
CA GLY A 59 -10.64 2.09 -5.92
C GLY A 59 -10.48 0.58 -5.79
N LEU A 60 -10.45 -0.13 -6.92
CA LEU A 60 -10.24 -1.58 -6.95
C LEU A 60 -8.87 -1.97 -6.38
N TYR A 61 -7.83 -1.22 -6.73
CA TYR A 61 -6.48 -1.43 -6.24
C TYR A 61 -6.38 -1.30 -4.72
N LEU A 62 -6.94 -0.23 -4.15
CA LEU A 62 -6.98 -0.02 -2.70
C LEU A 62 -7.83 -1.08 -1.99
N ALA A 63 -8.97 -1.45 -2.57
CA ALA A 63 -9.82 -2.51 -2.04
C ALA A 63 -9.09 -3.85 -2.01
N ALA A 64 -8.34 -4.21 -3.07
CA ALA A 64 -7.52 -5.41 -3.10
C ALA A 64 -6.44 -5.39 -2.00
N CYS A 65 -5.76 -4.26 -1.80
CA CYS A 65 -4.80 -4.09 -0.71
C CYS A 65 -5.46 -4.25 0.66
N GLY A 66 -6.63 -3.62 0.87
CA GLY A 66 -7.40 -3.72 2.10
C GLY A 66 -7.83 -5.15 2.41
N VAL A 67 -8.33 -5.88 1.41
CA VAL A 67 -8.70 -7.31 1.56
C VAL A 67 -7.48 -8.16 1.92
N VAL A 68 -6.32 -7.93 1.31
CA VAL A 68 -5.08 -8.64 1.65
C VAL A 68 -4.69 -8.40 3.11
N LEU A 69 -4.75 -7.16 3.60
CA LEU A 69 -4.45 -6.82 4.99
C LEU A 69 -5.48 -7.43 5.96
N LEU A 70 -6.76 -7.43 5.58
CA LEU A 70 -7.82 -8.04 6.37
C LEU A 70 -7.58 -9.54 6.51
N LEU A 71 -7.28 -10.23 5.41
CA LEU A 71 -6.96 -11.65 5.42
C LEU A 71 -5.71 -11.95 6.26
N ALA A 72 -4.68 -11.11 6.19
CA ALA A 72 -3.48 -11.23 7.01
C ALA A 72 -3.79 -11.06 8.51
N GLY A 73 -4.60 -10.06 8.88
CA GLY A 73 -5.00 -9.82 10.27
C GLY A 73 -5.89 -10.92 10.84
N LEU A 74 -6.85 -11.41 10.04
CA LEU A 74 -7.77 -12.48 10.45
C LEU A 74 -7.05 -13.83 10.57
N ARG A 75 -6.28 -14.23 9.56
CA ARG A 75 -5.55 -15.52 9.51
C ARG A 75 -4.26 -15.52 10.31
N ASP A 76 -3.77 -14.34 10.68
CA ASP A 76 -2.50 -14.12 11.37
C ASP A 76 -1.29 -14.78 10.68
N ARG A 77 -1.33 -14.86 9.35
CA ARG A 77 -0.23 -15.37 8.52
C ARG A 77 0.36 -14.24 7.69
N ALA A 78 1.67 -14.26 7.45
CA ALA A 78 2.28 -13.28 6.57
C ALA A 78 1.69 -13.30 5.16
N PRO A 79 1.52 -12.12 4.54
CA PRO A 79 1.19 -12.02 3.13
C PRO A 79 2.30 -12.67 2.28
N GLY A 80 1.90 -13.46 1.29
CA GLY A 80 2.83 -14.05 0.32
C GLY A 80 3.55 -13.00 -0.54
N ARG A 81 4.49 -13.43 -1.39
CA ARG A 81 5.34 -12.54 -2.20
C ARG A 81 4.54 -11.54 -3.04
N ALA A 82 3.53 -12.01 -3.79
CA ALA A 82 2.69 -11.14 -4.62
C ALA A 82 1.92 -10.11 -3.79
N ALA A 83 1.37 -10.53 -2.65
CA ALA A 83 0.68 -9.65 -1.71
C ALA A 83 1.62 -8.59 -1.12
N ARG A 84 2.87 -8.94 -0.80
CA ARG A 84 3.87 -7.96 -0.37
C ARG A 84 4.19 -6.94 -1.47
N ILE A 85 4.38 -7.38 -2.72
CA ILE A 85 4.65 -6.46 -3.83
C ILE A 85 3.50 -5.46 -3.99
N LEU A 86 2.26 -5.96 -3.95
CA LEU A 86 1.04 -5.13 -4.01
C LEU A 86 0.99 -4.09 -2.88
N LEU A 87 1.31 -4.49 -1.64
CA LEU A 87 1.30 -3.58 -0.50
C LEU A 87 2.46 -2.57 -0.55
N ILE A 88 3.63 -2.97 -1.05
CA ILE A 88 4.76 -2.07 -1.25
C ILE A 88 4.44 -1.04 -2.32
N SER A 89 3.85 -1.43 -3.45
CA SER A 89 3.39 -0.46 -4.44
C SER A 89 2.33 0.47 -3.86
N CYS A 90 1.48 -0.01 -2.94
CA CYS A 90 0.46 0.82 -2.29
C CYS A 90 1.10 1.86 -1.36
N ALA A 91 2.13 1.45 -0.62
CA ALA A 91 2.92 2.36 0.20
C ALA A 91 3.62 3.44 -0.65
N ILE A 92 4.17 3.08 -1.81
CA ILE A 92 4.80 4.03 -2.73
C ILE A 92 3.78 5.06 -3.23
N VAL A 93 2.61 4.60 -3.67
CA VAL A 93 1.50 5.48 -4.10
C VAL A 93 1.11 6.46 -2.97
N HIS A 94 0.97 5.97 -1.74
CA HIS A 94 0.67 6.83 -0.58
C HIS A 94 1.78 7.82 -0.29
N GLY A 95 3.05 7.44 -0.43
CA GLY A 95 4.19 8.34 -0.26
C GLY A 95 4.16 9.48 -1.28
N VAL A 96 3.91 9.17 -2.55
CA VAL A 96 3.78 10.18 -3.62
C VAL A 96 2.60 11.09 -3.36
N LEU A 97 1.42 10.54 -3.04
CA LEU A 97 0.24 11.33 -2.70
C LEU A 97 0.45 12.18 -1.45
N GLY A 98 1.17 11.67 -0.44
CA GLY A 98 1.58 12.44 0.73
C GLY A 98 2.40 13.67 0.35
N ALA A 99 3.40 13.50 -0.51
CA ALA A 99 4.22 14.61 -0.99
C ALA A 99 3.41 15.66 -1.78
N LEU A 100 2.41 15.24 -2.56
CA LEU A 100 1.53 16.16 -3.28
C LEU A 100 0.53 16.86 -2.36
N THR A 101 -0.05 16.13 -1.40
CA THR A 101 -1.08 16.65 -0.49
C THR A 101 -0.56 17.73 0.45
N VAL A 102 0.69 17.62 0.94
CA VAL A 102 1.27 18.67 1.79
C VAL A 102 1.43 20.01 1.06
N GLY A 103 1.69 19.96 -0.26
CA GLY A 103 1.85 21.17 -1.08
C GLY A 103 0.54 21.73 -1.63
N LEU A 104 -0.41 20.87 -2.02
CA LEU A 104 -1.62 21.26 -2.75
C LEU A 104 -2.89 21.35 -1.89
N VAL A 105 -2.96 20.60 -0.79
CA VAL A 105 -4.19 20.44 0.01
C VAL A 105 -4.01 20.97 1.42
N GLY A 106 -2.92 20.61 2.09
CA GLY A 106 -2.58 21.11 3.43
C GLY A 106 -2.10 20.03 4.39
N TRP A 107 -1.73 20.47 5.59
CA TRP A 107 -1.10 19.62 6.62
C TRP A 107 -2.01 18.50 7.15
N ASP A 108 -3.30 18.76 7.31
CA ASP A 108 -4.24 17.77 7.85
C ASP A 108 -4.40 16.58 6.89
N ALA A 109 -4.54 16.86 5.59
CA ALA A 109 -4.61 15.83 4.55
C ALA A 109 -3.30 15.02 4.48
N PHE A 110 -2.15 15.69 4.58
CA PHE A 110 -0.85 15.04 4.67
C PHE A 110 -0.76 14.11 5.89
N ALA A 111 -1.19 14.56 7.07
CA ALA A 111 -1.18 13.76 8.28
C ALA A 111 -2.05 12.50 8.13
N PHE A 112 -3.24 12.64 7.55
CA PHE A 112 -4.10 11.51 7.21
C PHE A 112 -3.40 10.49 6.27
N MET A 113 -2.78 10.97 5.19
CA MET A 113 -2.02 10.12 4.27
C MET A 113 -0.85 9.40 4.96
N MET A 114 -0.17 10.08 5.90
CA MET A 114 0.93 9.49 6.67
C MET A 114 0.44 8.42 7.66
N VAL A 115 -0.76 8.55 8.21
CA VAL A 115 -1.38 7.50 9.04
C VAL A 115 -1.64 6.24 8.19
N GLY A 116 -2.26 6.38 7.02
CA GLY A 116 -2.47 5.27 6.08
C GLY A 116 -1.15 4.59 5.69
N LEU A 117 -0.16 5.38 5.25
CA LEU A 117 1.19 4.89 4.92
C LEU A 117 1.83 4.16 6.11
N GLY A 118 1.80 4.77 7.30
CA GLY A 118 2.37 4.21 8.51
C GLY A 118 1.74 2.87 8.88
N LEU A 119 0.42 2.72 8.74
CA LEU A 119 -0.30 1.47 8.96
C LEU A 119 0.13 0.36 7.98
N ILE A 120 0.29 0.69 6.69
CA ILE A 120 0.77 -0.26 5.67
C ILE A 120 2.19 -0.73 6.02
N VAL A 121 3.10 0.22 6.26
CA VAL A 121 4.51 -0.07 6.58
C VAL A 121 4.63 -0.85 7.88
N LEU A 122 3.89 -0.46 8.92
CA LEU A 122 3.88 -1.17 10.21
C LEU A 122 3.39 -2.61 10.03
N THR A 123 2.40 -2.85 9.18
CA THR A 123 1.93 -4.20 8.85
C THR A 123 3.01 -5.02 8.12
N LEU A 124 3.64 -4.43 7.09
CA LEU A 124 4.72 -5.08 6.33
C LEU A 124 5.90 -5.45 7.22
N VAL A 125 6.29 -4.58 8.15
CA VAL A 125 7.38 -4.85 9.13
C VAL A 125 6.95 -5.92 10.13
N ALA A 126 5.73 -5.85 10.64
CA ALA A 126 5.22 -6.77 11.67
C ALA A 126 5.08 -8.22 11.18
N TYR A 127 4.66 -8.41 9.91
CA TYR A 127 4.63 -9.71 9.22
C TYR A 127 5.92 -9.97 8.41
N GLY A 128 6.88 -9.06 8.48
CA GLY A 128 8.13 -9.04 7.72
C GLY A 128 9.12 -10.12 8.13
N LYS A 129 9.33 -10.24 9.45
CA LYS A 129 10.58 -10.75 10.04
C LYS A 129 10.49 -12.14 10.66
N ARG A 130 9.29 -12.71 10.81
CA ARG A 130 9.08 -14.04 11.43
C ARG A 130 8.90 -15.19 10.44
N ASP A 131 8.50 -14.90 9.20
CA ASP A 131 8.05 -15.91 8.24
C ASP A 131 8.94 -16.03 6.99
N ALA A 132 10.07 -15.32 6.95
CA ALA A 132 11.11 -15.64 5.97
C ALA A 132 11.76 -16.98 6.39
N PRO A 133 11.79 -18.01 5.53
CA PRO A 133 12.72 -19.11 5.72
C PRO A 133 14.10 -18.48 5.94
N ARG A 134 14.80 -18.89 7.00
CA ARG A 134 16.23 -18.63 7.12
C ARG A 134 16.91 -19.42 6.00
N ASP A 135 16.90 -18.87 4.79
CA ASP A 135 17.69 -19.39 3.70
C ASP A 135 19.15 -19.20 4.08
N SER A 136 19.78 -20.33 4.42
CA SER A 136 21.22 -20.57 4.34
C SER A 136 22.09 -19.68 5.23
N GLU A 137 22.19 -20.03 6.51
CA GLU A 137 23.44 -19.81 7.24
C GLU A 137 24.53 -20.60 6.48
N PRO A 138 25.60 -19.96 5.97
CA PRO A 138 26.69 -20.71 5.38
C PRO A 138 27.25 -21.60 6.49
N LYS A 139 27.09 -22.91 6.32
CA LYS A 139 27.69 -23.94 7.16
C LYS A 139 29.16 -23.57 7.34
N SER A 140 29.53 -23.13 8.55
CA SER A 140 30.91 -22.85 8.87
C SER A 140 31.72 -24.10 8.57
N GLU A 141 32.64 -23.97 7.62
CA GLU A 141 33.60 -25.00 7.30
C GLU A 141 34.44 -25.27 8.56
N PRO A 142 34.62 -26.52 9.00
CA PRO A 142 35.38 -26.79 10.22
C PRO A 142 36.82 -26.33 10.00
N ALA A 143 37.29 -25.45 10.89
CA ALA A 143 38.65 -24.93 10.90
C ALA A 143 39.68 -26.08 10.95
N PRO A 144 40.81 -25.98 10.24
CA PRO A 144 41.83 -27.02 10.30
C PRO A 144 42.40 -27.09 11.71
N THR A 145 42.32 -28.28 12.32
CA THR A 145 42.98 -28.58 13.59
C THR A 145 44.48 -28.51 13.36
N ASN A 146 45.13 -27.49 13.90
CA ASN A 146 46.58 -27.46 14.05
C ASN A 146 46.97 -28.62 14.96
N GLY A 147 47.56 -29.67 14.37
CA GLY A 147 48.16 -30.77 15.10
C GLY A 147 49.33 -30.27 15.94
N ALA A 148 49.13 -30.20 17.25
CA ALA A 148 50.22 -30.19 18.20
C ALA A 148 50.88 -31.57 18.18
N ALA A 149 52.16 -31.62 17.78
CA ALA A 149 53.00 -32.80 17.99
C ALA A 149 53.47 -32.83 19.46
N PRO A 150 53.41 -33.98 20.16
CA PRO A 150 53.90 -34.09 21.54
C PRO A 150 55.42 -34.37 21.60
N ALA A 151 56.03 -33.77 22.65
CA ALA A 151 57.29 -34.01 23.35
C ALA A 151 58.45 -34.76 22.67
#